data_AF-A0A7K5JB97-F1
#
_entry.id   AF-A0A7K5JB97-F1
#
_cell.length_a   1.000
_cell.length_b   1.000
_cell.length_c   1.000
_cell.angle_alpha   90.00
_cell.angle_beta   90.00
_cell.angle_gamma   90.00
#
_symmetry.space_group_name_H-M   'P 1'
#
loop_
_entity.id
_entity.type
_entity.pdbx_description
1 polymer ?
#
loop_
_entity_poly.entity_id
_entity_poly.type
_entity_poly.pdbx_seq_one_letter_code
_entity_poly.pdbx_strand_id
1 'polypeptide(L)' 'IRTHEWMHPQTKRLKFNILLTTYEILLKDKSFLGGLNWAFIGVDEAHRLKNDDSLLYKTLIDFKSNHRLLITG' A
#
# COMPACT_ATOMS: atom_id res chain seq x y z
N ILE A 1 -17.65 2.79 4.24
CA ILE A 1 -16.30 3.12 4.75
C ILE A 1 -15.43 3.66 3.61
N ARG A 2 -14.66 2.86 2.86
CA ARG A 2 -13.64 3.36 1.89
C ARG A 2 -14.09 4.47 0.92
N THR A 3 -15.21 4.28 0.22
CA THR A 3 -15.69 5.28 -0.75
C THR A 3 -16.24 6.56 -0.13
N HIS A 4 -16.65 6.51 1.15
CA HIS A 4 -17.34 7.61 1.83
C HIS A 4 -16.42 8.34 2.81
N GLU A 5 -15.55 7.60 3.50
CA GLU A 5 -14.61 8.12 4.48
C GLU A 5 -13.32 8.58 3.81
N TRP A 6 -12.75 7.77 2.91
CA TRP A 6 -11.40 8.01 2.40
C TRP A 6 -11.37 8.84 1.13
N MET A 7 -12.47 8.89 0.38
CA MET A 7 -12.54 9.62 -0.88
C MET A 7 -13.55 10.77 -0.79
N HIS A 8 -13.22 11.89 -1.41
CA HIS A 8 -14.19 12.94 -1.71
C HIS A 8 -15.20 12.43 -2.75
N PRO A 9 -16.51 12.39 -2.45
CA PRO A 9 -17.52 11.78 -3.33
C PRO A 9 -17.55 12.35 -4.75
N GLN A 10 -17.22 13.64 -4.89
CA GLN A 10 -17.33 14.38 -6.16
C GLN A 10 -16.06 14.26 -7.01
N THR A 11 -14.88 14.17 -6.39
CA THR A 11 -13.57 14.27 -7.08
C THR A 11 -12.77 12.99 -7.05
N LYS A 12 -13.22 11.96 -6.29
CA LYS A 12 -12.47 10.72 -6.00
C LYS A 12 -11.06 10.95 -5.42
N ARG A 13 -10.77 12.15 -4.93
CA ARG A 13 -9.49 12.46 -4.27
C ARG A 13 -9.49 11.85 -2.87
N LEU A 14 -8.34 11.32 -2.46
CA LEU A 14 -8.15 10.86 -1.08
C LEU A 14 -8.23 12.04 -0.12
N LYS A 15 -8.86 11.83 1.04
CA LYS A 15 -8.96 12.82 2.12
C LYS A 15 -7.71 12.86 3.02
N PHE A 16 -6.75 11.99 2.77
CA PHE A 16 -5.50 11.88 3.53
C PHE A 16 -4.31 11.73 2.58
N ASN A 17 -3.12 12.03 3.11
CA ASN A 17 -1.85 11.93 2.37
C ASN A 17 -1.01 10.72 2.77
N ILE A 18 -1.17 10.22 4.00
CA ILE A 18 -0.37 9.12 4.56
C ILE A 18 -1.32 8.03 5.06
N LEU A 19 -0.97 6.78 4.74
CA LEU A 19 -1.61 5.58 5.25
C LEU A 19 -0.55 4.72 5.95
N LEU A 20 -0.75 4.43 7.23
CA LEU A 20 -0.02 3.41 7.97
C LEU A 20 -0.91 2.18 8.12
N THR A 21 -0.40 1.01 7.81
CA THR A 21 -1.17 -0.24 7.85
C THR A 21 -0.28 -1.42 8.17
N THR A 22 -0.89 -2.54 8.58
CA THR A 22 -0.19 -3.80 8.75
C THR A 22 -0.22 -4.61 7.46
N TYR A 23 0.63 -5.63 7.36
CA TYR A 23 0.65 -6.51 6.18
C TYR A 23 -0.67 -7.28 6.01
N GLU A 24 -1.34 -7.69 7.08
CA GLU A 24 -2.62 -8.38 6.97
C GLU A 24 -3.71 -7.49 6.37
N ILE A 25 -3.76 -6.23 6.79
CA ILE A 25 -4.76 -5.27 6.29
C ILE A 25 -4.44 -4.89 4.84
N LEU A 26 -3.16 -4.67 4.51
CA LEU A 26 -2.73 -4.40 3.14
C LEU A 26 -3.15 -5.52 2.20
N LEU A 27 -2.95 -6.78 2.59
CA LEU A 27 -3.32 -7.94 1.79
C LEU A 27 -4.83 -8.10 1.62
N LYS A 28 -5.63 -7.82 2.66
CA LYS A 28 -7.10 -7.81 2.57
C LYS A 28 -7.61 -6.73 1.63
N ASP A 29 -6.92 -5.59 1.58
CA ASP A 29 -7.37 -4.39 0.86
C ASP A 29 -6.60 -4.13 -0.44
N LYS A 30 -5.81 -5.13 -0.89
CA LYS A 30 -4.89 -5.01 -2.01
C LYS A 30 -5.53 -4.50 -3.31
N SER A 31 -6.76 -4.91 -3.61
CA SER A 31 -7.45 -4.49 -4.84
C SER A 31 -7.79 -3.00 -4.82
N PHE A 32 -8.09 -2.44 -3.65
CA PHE A 32 -8.36 -1.02 -3.50
C PHE A 32 -7.05 -0.21 -3.47
N LEU A 33 -6.10 -0.63 -2.63
CA LEU A 33 -4.82 0.07 -2.46
C LEU A 33 -3.94 0.01 -3.70
N GLY A 34 -3.98 -1.09 -4.47
CA GLY A 34 -3.25 -1.24 -5.72
C GLY A 34 -3.78 -0.37 -6.87
N GLY A 35 -5.03 0.13 -6.76
CA GLY A 35 -5.59 1.08 -7.71
C GLY A 35 -5.12 2.52 -7.50
N LEU A 36 -4.42 2.81 -6.39
CA LEU A 36 -3.89 4.13 -6.08
C LEU A 36 -2.51 4.31 -6.72
N ASN A 37 -2.24 5.52 -7.22
CA ASN A 37 -0.90 5.91 -7.67
C ASN A 37 -0.11 6.45 -6.47
N TRP A 38 0.77 5.63 -5.90
CA TRP A 38 1.54 6.01 -4.71
C TRP A 38 2.74 6.86 -5.10
N ALA A 39 2.95 7.99 -4.41
CA ALA A 39 4.21 8.72 -4.56
C ALA A 39 5.37 7.95 -3.90
N PHE A 40 5.11 7.31 -2.77
CA PHE A 40 6.12 6.64 -1.94
C PHE A 40 5.51 5.42 -1.22
N ILE A 41 6.27 4.33 -1.13
CA ILE A 41 5.95 3.17 -0.29
C ILE A 41 7.13 2.92 0.67
N GLY A 42 6.86 2.96 1.97
CA GLY A 42 7.81 2.57 3.02
C GLY A 42 7.44 1.21 3.60
N VAL A 43 8.42 0.32 3.72
CA VAL A 43 8.26 -1.01 4.33
C VAL A 43 9.22 -1.11 5.51
N ASP A 44 8.67 -1.34 6.69
CA ASP A 44 9.43 -1.58 7.92
C ASP A 44 9.63 -3.09 8.16
N GLU A 45 10.74 -3.48 8.77
CA GLU A 45 11.16 -4.88 8.89
C GLU A 45 11.13 -5.62 7.53
N ALA A 46 11.70 -4.98 6.51
CA ALA A 46 11.68 -5.44 5.12
C ALA A 46 12.36 -6.80 4.93
N HIS A 47 13.10 -7.31 5.92
CA HIS A 47 13.57 -8.70 5.95
C HIS A 47 12.43 -9.72 5.82
N ARG A 48 11.17 -9.35 6.11
CA ARG A 48 9.97 -10.18 5.89
C ARG A 48 9.65 -10.40 4.40
N LEU A 49 10.23 -9.62 3.49
CA LEU A 49 10.01 -9.71 2.04
C LEU A 49 10.99 -10.64 1.31
N LYS A 50 11.79 -11.44 2.04
CA LYS A 50 12.81 -12.32 1.44
C LYS A 50 12.26 -13.40 0.51
N ASN A 51 11.00 -13.80 0.69
CA ASN A 51 10.34 -14.79 -0.15
C ASN A 51 9.57 -14.09 -1.28
N ASP A 52 10.13 -14.11 -2.48
CA ASP A 52 9.56 -13.56 -3.70
C ASP A 52 8.28 -14.27 -4.16
N ASP A 53 8.10 -15.53 -3.74
CA ASP A 53 6.87 -16.26 -3.96
C ASP A 53 5.72 -15.84 -3.03
N SER A 54 6.01 -15.09 -1.97
CA SER A 54 5.01 -14.66 -1.01
C SER A 54 3.97 -13.72 -1.62
N LEU A 55 2.72 -13.87 -1.19
CA LEU A 55 1.63 -13.00 -1.63
C LEU A 55 1.90 -11.52 -1.29
N LEU A 56 2.56 -11.26 -0.15
CA LEU A 56 2.95 -9.92 0.26
C LEU A 56 3.93 -9.29 -0.72
N TYR A 57 4.99 -10.01 -1.08
CA TYR A 57 5.98 -9.54 -2.05
C TYR A 57 5.33 -9.24 -3.40
N LYS A 58 4.59 -10.20 -3.96
CA LYS A 58 3.89 -10.04 -5.25
C LYS A 58 2.94 -8.85 -5.24
N THR A 59 2.16 -8.70 -4.16
CA THR A 59 1.24 -7.57 -4.00
C THR A 59 1.96 -6.22 -3.92
N LEU A 60 3.05 -6.12 -3.15
CA LEU A 60 3.80 -4.88 -3.03
C LEU A 60 4.49 -4.49 -4.34
N ILE A 61 5.02 -5.46 -5.09
CA ILE A 61 5.63 -5.22 -6.41
C ILE A 61 4.57 -4.69 -7.40
N ASP A 62 3.37 -5.25 -7.40
CA ASP A 62 2.28 -4.82 -8.29
C ASP A 62 1.77 -3.39 -8.04
N PHE A 63 1.98 -2.84 -6.83
CA PHE A 63 1.53 -1.47 -6.53
C PHE A 63 2.33 -0.44 -7.31
N LYS A 64 1.66 0.49 -7.99
CA LYS A 64 2.34 1.59 -8.69
C LYS A 64 2.91 2.58 -7.69
N SER A 65 4.23 2.82 -7.75
CA SER A 65 4.88 3.86 -6.97
C SER A 65 6.10 4.49 -7.65
N ASN A 66 6.39 5.75 -7.32
CA ASN A 66 7.59 6.44 -7.82
C ASN A 66 8.83 6.09 -6.99
N HIS A 67 8.67 6.01 -5.67
CA HIS A 67 9.76 5.77 -4.73
C HIS A 67 9.40 4.65 -3.76
N ARG A 68 10.42 3.88 -3.35
CA ARG A 68 10.28 2.78 -2.39
C ARG A 68 11.43 2.83 -1.40
N LEU A 69 11.12 2.70 -0.12
CA LEU A 69 12.11 2.58 0.96
C LEU A 69 11.85 1.28 1.72
N LEU A 70 12.89 0.48 1.83
CA LEU A 70 12.89 -0.75 2.61
C LEU A 70 13.80 -0.53 3.81
N ILE A 71 13.23 -0.59 5.01
CA ILE A 71 13.97 -0.44 6.26
C ILE A 71 14.01 -1.82 6.91
N THR A 72 15.21 -2.23 7.29
CA THR A 72 15.46 -3.43 8.09
C THR A 72 16.62 -3.13 9.02
N GLY A 73 16.60 -3.75 10.20
CA GLY A 73 17.82 -3.92 11.00
C GLY A 73 18.79 -4.91 10.36
#